data_AF-A0A344WBN6-F1
#
_entry.id   AF-A0A344WBN6-F1
#
_cell.length_a   1.000
_cell.length_b   1.000
_cell.length_c   1.000
_cell.angle_alpha   90.00
_cell.angle_beta   90.00
_cell.angle_gamma   90.00
#
_symmetry.space_group_name_H-M   'P 1'
#
loop_
_entity.id
_entity.type
_entity.pdbx_description
1 polymer ?
#
loop_
_entity_poly.entity_id
_entity_poly.type
_entity_poly.pdbx_seq_one_letter_code
_entity_poly.pdbx_strand_id
1 'polypeptide(L)'
;MGHVGAVGVARRVSEKQITWSPDREHHIDVLGLPQLPPHKDLGGISGGPLIALFEKANGQLAYHSLGGVIVEANPEIENVVAIRSEFIRKRPA
;
A
#
# COMPACT_ATOMS: atom_id res chain seq x y z
N MET A 1 12.27 7.67 15.63
CA MET A 1 12.01 6.76 14.50
C MET A 1 10.84 7.31 13.73
N GLY A 2 11.03 7.72 12.47
CA GLY A 2 9.94 8.29 11.66
C GLY A 2 9.12 7.19 11.01
N HIS A 3 7.79 7.31 11.05
CA HIS A 3 6.91 6.48 10.24
C HIS A 3 7.01 6.95 8.79
N VAL A 4 7.39 6.05 7.87
CA VAL A 4 7.42 6.33 6.44
C VAL A 4 6.08 5.87 5.86
N GLY A 5 5.27 6.82 5.41
CA GLY A 5 4.02 6.56 4.68
C GLY A 5 4.24 6.79 3.19
N ALA A 6 3.57 6.00 2.35
CA ALA A 6 3.64 6.13 0.91
C ALA A 6 2.24 6.11 0.33
N VAL A 7 1.96 7.04 -0.59
CA VAL A 7 0.73 7.08 -1.37
C VAL A 7 1.04 6.57 -2.76
N GLY A 8 0.18 5.72 -3.31
CA GLY A 8 0.38 5.12 -4.62
C GLY A 8 -0.87 4.39 -5.07
N VAL A 9 -0.86 3.99 -6.33
CA VAL A 9 -2.04 3.46 -7.02
C VAL A 9 -1.97 1.93 -7.04
N ALA A 10 -3.09 1.28 -6.74
CA ALA A 10 -3.22 -0.15 -6.98
C ALA A 10 -3.19 -0.39 -8.49
N ARG A 11 -2.10 -0.98 -9.02
CA ARG A 11 -1.97 -1.31 -10.45
C ARG A 11 -2.81 -2.51 -10.84
N ARG A 12 -2.96 -3.47 -9.92
CA ARG A 12 -3.78 -4.66 -10.14
C ARG A 12 -4.43 -5.07 -8.82
N VAL A 13 -5.75 -5.22 -8.84
CA VAL A 13 -6.49 -5.84 -7.76
C VAL A 13 -7.02 -7.16 -8.30
N SER A 14 -6.45 -8.27 -7.83
CA SER A 14 -7.01 -9.59 -8.08
C SER A 14 -7.94 -9.98 -6.94
N GLU A 15 -8.59 -11.14 -7.05
CA GLU A 15 -9.44 -11.66 -5.98
C GLU A 15 -8.69 -11.65 -4.64
N LYS A 16 -7.41 -12.09 -4.61
CA LYS A 16 -6.65 -12.29 -3.36
C LYS A 16 -5.52 -11.28 -3.11
N GLN A 17 -5.10 -10.54 -4.13
CA GLN A 17 -3.88 -9.73 -4.06
C GLN A 17 -4.10 -8.31 -4.53
N ILE A 18 -3.34 -7.39 -3.93
CA ILE A 18 -3.17 -6.02 -4.42
C ILE A 18 -1.72 -5.89 -4.85
N THR A 19 -1.50 -5.54 -6.12
CA THR A 19 -0.22 -5.01 -6.59
C THR A 19 -0.29 -3.51 -6.49
N TRP A 20 0.57 -2.93 -5.66
CA TRP A 20 0.68 -1.49 -5.44
C TRP A 20 2.02 -0.99 -5.96
N SER A 21 2.01 0.21 -6.52
CA SER A 21 3.23 0.92 -6.91
C SER A 21 3.11 2.39 -6.53
N PRO A 22 4.20 3.07 -6.16
CA PRO A 22 4.22 4.51 -6.11
C PRO A 22 3.96 5.06 -7.52
N ASP A 23 3.00 5.96 -7.64
CA ASP A 23 2.79 6.72 -8.87
C ASP A 23 3.74 7.91 -8.84
N ARG A 24 4.94 7.74 -9.41
CA ARG A 24 6.00 8.76 -9.41
C ARG A 24 5.65 9.94 -10.31
N GLU A 25 4.93 9.69 -11.40
CA GLU A 25 4.63 10.69 -12.43
C GLU A 25 3.53 11.65 -11.98
N HIS A 26 2.54 11.14 -11.23
CA HIS A 26 1.44 11.93 -10.69
C HIS A 26 1.57 12.14 -9.18
N HIS A 27 2.77 11.92 -8.63
CA HIS A 27 3.02 12.13 -7.21
C HIS A 27 2.87 13.61 -6.86
N ILE A 28 1.90 13.96 -6.01
CA ILE A 28 1.80 15.31 -5.46
C ILE A 28 2.59 15.32 -4.14
N ASP A 29 3.65 16.12 -4.11
CA ASP A 29 4.41 16.32 -2.88
C ASP A 29 3.54 17.01 -1.82
N VAL A 30 3.11 16.23 -0.83
CA VAL A 30 2.37 16.75 0.32
C VAL A 30 3.38 17.31 1.31
N LEU A 31 3.33 18.62 1.54
CA LEU A 31 4.24 19.35 2.42
C LEU A 31 4.21 18.75 3.84
N GLY A 32 5.35 18.29 4.32
CA GLY A 32 5.49 17.66 5.64
C GLY A 32 5.30 16.14 5.67
N LEU A 33 4.93 15.50 4.56
CA LEU A 33 4.97 14.04 4.44
C LEU A 33 6.28 13.58 3.78
N PRO A 34 7.06 12.69 4.42
CA PRO A 34 8.28 12.17 3.84
C PRO A 34 7.94 11.34 2.59
N GLN A 35 8.55 11.72 1.47
CA GLN A 35 8.43 10.97 0.23
C GLN A 35 9.21 9.67 0.29
N LEU A 36 8.69 8.62 -0.36
CA LEU A 36 9.51 7.42 -0.58
C LEU A 36 10.69 7.80 -1.48
N PRO A 37 11.95 7.52 -1.09
CA PRO A 37 13.08 7.66 -1.99
C PRO A 37 12.91 6.75 -3.22
N PRO A 38 13.37 7.16 -4.41
CA PRO A 38 13.48 6.25 -5.56
C PRO A 38 14.47 5.11 -5.27
N HIS A 39 14.18 3.93 -5.83
CA HIS A 39 15.02 2.73 -5.79
C HIS A 39 15.38 2.25 -4.39
N LYS A 40 14.45 2.39 -3.44
CA LYS A 40 14.69 1.96 -2.06
C LYS A 40 14.93 0.44 -2.01
N ASP A 41 15.77 0.02 -1.07
CA ASP A 41 15.79 -1.38 -0.64
C ASP A 41 14.41 -1.73 -0.08
N LEU A 42 13.65 -2.50 -0.85
CA LEU A 42 12.35 -3.04 -0.45
C LEU A 42 12.52 -4.35 0.34
N GLY A 43 13.75 -4.75 0.66
CA GLY A 43 14.07 -5.84 1.56
C GLY A 43 13.45 -5.61 2.95
N GLY A 44 12.88 -6.69 3.51
CA GLY A 44 12.36 -6.67 4.88
C GLY A 44 10.99 -6.03 5.07
N ILE A 45 10.33 -5.53 4.02
CA ILE A 45 8.97 -4.96 4.14
C ILE A 45 7.85 -6.02 4.17
N SER A 46 8.17 -7.27 3.87
CA SER A 46 7.24 -8.40 3.95
C SER A 46 6.68 -8.53 5.37
N GLY A 47 5.37 -8.76 5.50
CA GLY A 47 4.62 -8.69 6.75
C GLY A 47 4.16 -7.28 7.13
N GLY A 48 4.64 -6.24 6.45
CA GLY A 48 4.22 -4.86 6.67
C GLY A 48 2.80 -4.57 6.19
N PRO A 49 2.11 -3.58 6.79
CA PRO A 49 0.77 -3.19 6.38
C PRO A 49 0.80 -2.38 5.08
N LEU A 50 -0.07 -2.74 4.14
CA LEU A 50 -0.44 -1.86 3.04
C LEU A 50 -1.69 -1.07 3.45
N ILE A 51 -1.52 0.24 3.71
CA ILE A 51 -2.63 1.15 3.98
C ILE A 51 -3.14 1.73 2.66
N ALA A 52 -4.45 1.63 2.43
CA ALA A 52 -5.10 2.12 1.23
C ALA A 52 -6.20 3.14 1.58
N LEU A 53 -6.50 4.02 0.63
CA LEU A 53 -7.64 4.92 0.68
C LEU A 53 -8.87 4.20 0.12
N PHE A 54 -9.94 4.16 0.91
CA PHE A 54 -11.22 3.56 0.54
C PHE A 54 -12.29 4.63 0.47
N GLU A 55 -13.21 4.50 -0.47
CA GLU A 55 -14.40 5.33 -0.55
C GLU A 55 -15.62 4.56 -0.02
N LYS A 56 -16.46 5.23 0.76
CA LYS A 56 -17.78 4.68 1.10
C LYS A 56 -18.64 4.59 -0.16
N ALA A 57 -19.57 3.62 -0.19
CA ALA A 57 -20.47 3.37 -1.32
C ALA A 57 -21.31 4.60 -1.76
N ASN A 58 -21.47 5.60 -0.89
CA ASN A 58 -22.15 6.85 -1.19
C ASN A 58 -21.24 7.96 -1.78
N GLY A 59 -19.95 7.67 -2.01
CA GLY A 59 -18.99 8.60 -2.63
C GLY A 59 -18.64 9.85 -1.81
N GLN A 60 -19.20 10.00 -0.61
CA GLN A 60 -19.10 11.24 0.17
C GLN A 60 -17.99 11.23 1.22
N LEU A 61 -17.37 10.07 1.47
CA LEU A 61 -16.33 9.95 2.49
C LEU A 61 -15.24 8.98 2.06
N ALA A 62 -14.02 9.49 1.95
CA ALA A 62 -12.80 8.71 1.81
C ALA A 62 -12.16 8.49 3.19
N TYR A 63 -11.65 7.29 3.45
CA TYR A 63 -11.00 6.95 4.71
C TYR A 63 -9.83 5.98 4.47
N HIS A 64 -8.78 6.11 5.28
CA HIS A 64 -7.65 5.19 5.23
C HIS A 64 -7.97 3.92 6.04
N SER A 65 -7.66 2.76 5.47
CA SER A 65 -7.82 1.47 6.15
C SER A 65 -6.75 0.47 5.69
N LEU A 66 -6.65 -0.67 6.38
CA LEU A 66 -5.75 -1.76 6.00
C LEU A 66 -6.25 -2.40 4.71
N GLY A 67 -5.52 -2.21 3.61
CA GLY A 67 -5.78 -2.86 2.33
C GLY A 67 -5.22 -4.28 2.25
N GLY A 68 -4.08 -4.53 2.91
CA GLY A 68 -3.47 -5.85 2.92
C GLY A 68 -2.17 -5.95 3.70
N VAL A 69 -1.54 -7.11 3.62
CA VAL A 69 -0.20 -7.37 4.18
C VAL A 69 0.76 -7.70 3.05
N ILE A 70 1.87 -6.99 2.97
CA ILE A 70 2.87 -7.15 1.93
C ILE A 70 3.51 -8.54 2.05
N VAL A 71 3.63 -9.27 0.94
CA VAL A 71 4.27 -10.58 0.89
C VAL A 71 5.51 -10.59 0.00
N GLU A 72 5.55 -9.70 -1.00
CA GLU A 72 6.62 -9.60 -1.98
C GLU A 72 6.82 -8.14 -2.40
N ALA A 73 8.04 -7.82 -2.83
CA ALA A 73 8.37 -6.52 -3.40
C ALA A 73 9.35 -6.70 -4.56
N ASN A 74 9.13 -5.97 -5.65
CA ASN A 74 10.08 -5.90 -6.77
C ASN A 74 10.72 -4.50 -6.79
N PRO A 75 12.01 -4.39 -6.45
CA PRO A 75 12.72 -3.10 -6.42
C PRO A 75 12.99 -2.52 -7.82
N GLU A 76 13.07 -3.34 -8.87
CA GLU A 76 13.37 -2.88 -10.24
C GLU A 76 12.26 -2.00 -10.80
N ILE A 77 11.01 -2.33 -10.48
CA ILE A 77 9.80 -1.62 -10.92
C ILE A 77 9.04 -0.96 -9.76
N GLU A 78 9.70 -0.86 -8.59
CA GLU A 78 9.22 -0.26 -7.35
C GLU A 78 7.80 -0.70 -6.93
N ASN A 79 7.44 -1.98 -7.10
CA ASN A 79 6.11 -2.46 -6.72
C ASN A 79 6.13 -3.37 -5.49
N VAL A 80 4.97 -3.50 -4.86
CA VAL A 80 4.73 -4.47 -3.80
C VAL A 80 3.49 -5.28 -4.10
N VAL A 81 3.50 -6.53 -3.67
CA VAL A 81 2.34 -7.42 -3.72
C VAL A 81 1.89 -7.67 -2.28
N ALA A 82 0.62 -7.42 -2.00
CA ALA A 82 0.00 -7.65 -0.70
C ALA A 82 -1.17 -8.63 -0.80
N ILE A 83 -1.34 -9.48 0.22
CA ILE A 83 -2.57 -10.26 0.42
C ILE A 83 -3.64 -9.31 0.95
N ARG A 84 -4.81 -9.31 0.31
CA ARG A 84 -5.95 -8.47 0.71
C ARG A 84 -6.39 -8.76 2.14
N SER A 85 -6.63 -7.70 2.90
CA SER A 85 -6.97 -7.79 4.32
C SER A 85 -8.24 -8.60 4.60
N GLU A 86 -9.20 -8.59 3.69
CA GLU A 86 -10.43 -9.41 3.77
C GLU A 86 -10.21 -10.93 3.78
N PHE A 87 -9.06 -11.40 3.27
CA PHE A 87 -8.67 -12.82 3.32
C PHE A 87 -7.87 -13.16 4.57
N ILE A 88 -7.45 -12.15 5.34
CA ILE A 88 -6.72 -12.33 6.59
C ILE A 88 -7.74 -12.57 7.70
N ARG A 89 -8.02 -13.85 7.96
CA ARG A 89 -8.96 -14.23 9.01
C ARG A 89 -8.34 -14.06 10.38
N LYS A 90 -9.09 -13.46 11.31
CA LYS A 90 -8.79 -13.55 12.74
C LYS A 90 -8.89 -15.03 13.15
N ARG A 91 -7.91 -15.55 13.89
CA ARG A 91 -8.08 -16.85 14.55
C ARG A 91 -9.33 -16.77 15.44
N PRO A 92 -10.23 -17.78 15.43
CA PRO A 92 -11.26 -17.85 16.45
C PRO A 92 -10.59 -17.84 17.82
N ALA A 93 -11.15 -17.04 18.73
CA ALA A 93 -10.68 -16.89 20.09
C ALA A 93 -10.91 -18.18 20.88
#